data_AF-A0A120HF69-F1
#
_entry.id   AF-A0A120HF69-F1
#
_cell.length_a   1.000
_cell.length_b   1.000
_cell.length_c   1.000
_cell.angle_alpha   90.00
_cell.angle_beta   90.00
_cell.angle_gamma   90.00
#
_symmetry.space_group_name_H-M   'P 1'
#
loop_
_entity.id
_entity.type
_entity.pdbx_description
1 polymer ?
#
loop_
_entity_poly.entity_id
_entity_poly.type
_entity_poly.pdbx_seq_one_letter_code
_entity_poly.pdbx_strand_id
1 'polypeptide(L)' 'ATFKGWMDIMYAAVDSRNIEDQPVYEINLYMYLYFVIFIIFGAFFTLNLFIGVIIDNFNQQKKKFGGKD' A
#
# COMPACT_ATOMS: atom_id res chain seq x y z
N ALA A 1 -3.22 -0.32 2.51
CA ALA A 1 -2.10 -0.01 3.41
C ALA A 1 -2.44 1.25 4.21
N THR A 2 -3.04 1.12 5.39
CA THR A 2 -3.50 2.27 6.20
C THR A 2 -2.43 2.82 7.15
N PHE A 3 -1.18 2.35 7.02
CA PHE A 3 -0.02 2.67 7.88
C PHE A 3 -0.26 2.48 9.39
N LYS A 4 -1.30 1.75 9.79
CA LYS A 4 -1.60 1.41 11.19
C LYS A 4 -1.18 -0.03 11.45
N GLY A 5 -0.40 -0.26 12.51
CA GLY A 5 0.09 -1.60 12.89
C GLY A 5 1.14 -2.20 11.95
N TRP A 6 1.62 -1.45 10.96
CA TRP A 6 2.62 -1.95 9.99
C TRP A 6 4.02 -2.09 10.60
N MET A 7 4.32 -1.34 11.65
CA MET A 7 5.60 -1.38 12.35
C MET A 7 5.85 -2.75 12.99
N ASP A 8 4.86 -3.30 13.71
CA ASP A 8 4.98 -4.60 14.37
C ASP A 8 5.21 -5.73 13.36
N ILE A 9 4.51 -5.67 12.23
CA ILE A 9 4.66 -6.61 11.11
C ILE A 9 6.04 -6.48 10.47
N MET A 10 6.50 -5.24 10.27
CA MET A 10 7.82 -4.96 9.69
C MET A 10 8.94 -5.45 10.60
N TYR A 11 8.87 -5.19 11.91
CA TYR A 11 9.85 -5.68 12.87
C TYR A 11 9.87 -7.20 12.92
N ALA A 12 8.71 -7.86 12.99
CA ALA A 12 8.64 -9.32 12.95
C ALA A 12 9.24 -9.91 11.65
N ALA A 13 9.05 -9.24 10.50
CA ALA A 13 9.62 -9.67 9.23
C ALA A 13 11.15 -9.47 9.18
N VAL A 14 11.65 -8.35 9.68
CA VAL A 14 13.09 -8.03 9.71
C VAL A 14 13.85 -8.94 10.69
N ASP A 15 13.22 -9.35 11.79
CA ASP A 15 13.82 -10.24 12.78
C ASP A 15 13.69 -11.73 12.39
N SER A 16 12.97 -12.05 11.31
CA SER A 16 12.66 -13.43 10.90
C SER A 16 13.87 -14.19 10.35
N ARG A 17 13.91 -15.50 10.64
CA ARG A 17 14.92 -16.46 10.16
C ARG A 17 14.25 -17.60 9.39
N ASN A 18 14.60 -18.85 9.66
CA ASN A 18 13.91 -20.00 9.11
C ASN A 18 12.65 -20.34 9.92
N ILE A 19 11.92 -21.34 9.43
CA ILE A 19 10.78 -21.92 10.15
C ILE A 19 11.33 -22.67 11.39
N GLU A 20 10.63 -22.59 12.52
CA GLU A 20 11.02 -23.12 13.85
C GLU A 20 12.22 -22.43 14.53
N ASP A 21 12.78 -21.39 13.91
CA ASP A 21 13.87 -20.61 14.46
C ASP A 21 13.35 -19.39 15.25
N GLN A 22 13.85 -19.16 16.46
CA GLN A 22 13.52 -17.93 17.19
C GLN A 22 14.09 -16.69 16.46
N PRO A 23 13.30 -15.61 16.29
CA PRO A 23 13.77 -14.36 15.70
C PRO A 23 14.99 -13.78 16.41
N VAL A 24 15.82 -13.09 15.63
CA VAL A 24 16.99 -12.36 16.12
C VAL A 24 16.93 -10.95 15.56
N TYR A 25 17.21 -9.98 16.43
CA TYR A 25 17.16 -8.57 16.10
C TYR A 25 17.94 -8.25 14.81
N GLU A 26 17.23 -7.68 13.84
CA GLU A 26 17.76 -7.14 12.58
C GLU A 26 18.60 -8.10 11.73
N ILE A 27 18.30 -9.39 11.78
CA ILE A 27 19.01 -10.41 10.98
C ILE A 27 18.69 -10.32 9.48
N ASN A 28 17.48 -9.90 9.10
CA ASN A 28 16.98 -9.86 7.72
C ASN A 28 16.63 -8.42 7.27
N LEU A 29 17.61 -7.52 7.32
CA LEU A 29 17.47 -6.10 6.96
C LEU A 29 16.90 -5.85 5.56
N TYR A 30 17.12 -6.76 4.61
CA TYR A 30 16.58 -6.61 3.25
C TYR A 30 15.04 -6.65 3.20
N MET A 31 14.36 -7.14 4.24
CA MET A 31 12.90 -7.11 4.33
C MET A 31 12.35 -5.68 4.40
N TYR A 32 13.13 -4.68 4.85
CA TYR A 32 12.70 -3.27 4.74
C TYR A 32 12.43 -2.87 3.28
N LEU A 33 13.24 -3.34 2.33
CA LEU A 33 13.07 -3.02 0.90
C LEU A 33 11.75 -3.57 0.35
N TYR A 34 11.32 -4.75 0.80
CA TYR A 34 10.02 -5.32 0.43
C TYR A 34 8.87 -4.35 0.77
N PHE A 35 8.85 -3.83 2.01
CA PHE A 35 7.81 -2.89 2.43
C PHE A 35 7.89 -1.55 1.69
N VAL A 36 9.11 -1.03 1.45
CA VAL A 36 9.29 0.22 0.68
C VAL A 36 8.73 0.07 -0.75
N ILE A 37 9.08 -1.00 -1.44
CA ILE A 37 8.58 -1.29 -2.79
C ILE A 37 7.06 -1.44 -2.77
N PHE A 38 6.52 -2.19 -1.80
CA PHE A 38 5.07 -2.37 -1.68
C PHE A 38 4.33 -1.05 -1.41
N ILE A 39 4.88 -0.13 -0.60
CA ILE A 39 4.26 1.16 -0.33
C ILE A 39 4.26 2.03 -1.60
N ILE A 40 5.36 2.04 -2.35
CA ILE A 40 5.46 2.80 -3.60
C ILE A 40 4.47 2.21 -4.63
N PHE A 41 4.59 0.91 -4.95
CA PHE A 41 3.80 0.29 -6.02
C PHE A 41 2.37 -0.05 -5.63
N GLY A 42 2.16 -0.66 -4.47
CA GLY A 42 0.85 -1.15 -4.03
C GLY A 42 -0.03 -0.13 -3.30
N ALA A 43 0.57 0.90 -2.68
CA ALA A 43 -0.23 1.94 -2.02
C ALA A 43 -0.30 3.21 -2.87
N PHE A 44 0.84 3.80 -3.23
CA PHE A 44 0.86 5.10 -3.92
C PHE A 44 0.26 5.04 -5.33
N PHE A 45 0.70 4.12 -6.19
CA PHE A 45 0.13 4.01 -7.54
C PHE A 45 -1.33 3.56 -7.52
N THR A 46 -1.71 2.59 -6.67
CA THR A 46 -3.10 2.13 -6.57
C THR A 46 -4.03 3.24 -6.08
N LEU A 47 -3.62 4.03 -5.09
CA LEU A 47 -4.41 5.18 -4.61
C LEU A 47 -4.55 6.24 -5.70
N ASN A 48 -3.48 6.58 -6.40
CA ASN A 48 -3.52 7.56 -7.48
C ASN A 48 -4.43 7.11 -8.64
N LEU A 49 -4.36 5.83 -9.03
CA LEU A 49 -5.23 5.26 -10.06
C LEU A 49 -6.70 5.29 -9.62
N PHE A 50 -6.97 4.90 -8.37
CA PHE A 50 -8.32 4.89 -7.81
C PHE A 50 -8.95 6.29 -7.79
N ILE A 51 -8.21 7.31 -7.34
CA ILE A 51 -8.65 8.71 -7.38
C ILE A 51 -8.92 9.14 -8.83
N GLY A 52 -8.04 8.79 -9.76
CA GLY A 52 -8.23 9.09 -11.19
C GLY A 52 -9.54 8.55 -11.75
N VAL A 53 -9.84 7.28 -11.48
CA VAL A 53 -11.10 6.64 -11.91
C VAL A 53 -12.32 7.30 -11.28
N ILE A 54 -12.25 7.64 -9.99
CA ILE A 54 -13.35 8.33 -9.29
C ILE A 54 -13.63 9.70 -9.91
N ILE A 55 -12.58 10.50 -10.11
CA ILE A 55 -12.72 11.85 -10.70
C ILE A 55 -13.30 11.76 -12.11
N ASP A 56 -12.81 10.82 -12.93
CA ASP A 56 -13.35 10.62 -14.27
C ASP A 56 -14.83 10.20 -14.23
N ASN A 57 -15.19 9.28 -13.33
CA ASN A 57 -16.58 8.87 -13.15
C ASN A 57 -17.49 10.05 -12.75
N PHE A 58 -17.07 10.88 -11.79
CA PHE A 58 -17.82 12.08 -11.38
C PHE A 58 -17.97 13.09 -12.54
N ASN A 59 -16.91 13.30 -13.33
CA ASN A 59 -16.96 14.18 -14.50
C ASN A 59 -17.93 13.65 -15.57
N GLN A 60 -17.94 12.34 -15.82
CA GLN A 60 -18.89 11.70 -16.73
C GLN A 60 -20.33 11.83 -16.22
N GLN A 61 -20.58 11.64 -14.92
CA GLN A 61 -21.90 11.84 -14.33
C GLN A 61 -22.34 13.29 -14.47
N LYS A 62 -21.48 14.27 -14.12
CA LYS A 62 -21.78 15.70 -14.25
C LYS A 62 -22.16 16.09 -15.68
N LYS A 63 -21.45 15.56 -16.69
CA LYS A 63 -21.80 15.79 -18.11
C LYS A 63 -23.16 15.20 -18.50
N LYS A 64 -23.52 14.03 -17.98
CA LYS A 64 -24.82 13.39 -18.25
C LYS A 64 -26.00 14.13 -17.61
N PHE A 65 -25.81 14.72 -16.43
CA PHE A 65 -26.87 15.46 -15.73
C PHE A 65 -26.92 16.95 -16.08
N GLY A 66 -25.78 17.57 -16.43
CA GLY A 66 -25.69 18.99 -16.82
C GLY A 66 -26.06 19.30 -18.27
N GLY A 67 -26.53 18.30 -19.04
CA GLY A 67 -27.10 18.47 -20.38
C GLY A 67 -28.63 18.41 -20.42
N LYS A 68 -29.28 18.44 -19.25
CA LYS A 68 -30.74 18.54 -19.11
C LYS A 68 -31.08 19.94 -18.60
N ASP A 69 -30.93 20.94 -19.45
CA ASP A 69 -31.64 22.22 -19.43
C ASP A 69 -31.65 22.77 -20.87
#